data_AF-A0A7S2DBC3-F1
#
_entry.id   AF-A0A7S2DBC3-F1
#
_cell.length_a   1.000
_cell.length_b   1.000
_cell.length_c   1.000
_cell.angle_alpha   90.00
_cell.angle_beta   90.00
_cell.angle_gamma   90.00
#
_symmetry.space_group_name_H-M   'P 1'
#
loop_
_entity.id
_entity.type
_entity.pdbx_description
1 polymer ?
#
loop_
_entity_poly.entity_id
_entity_poly.type
_entity_poly.pdbx_seq_one_letter_code
_entity_poly.pdbx_strand_id
1 'polypeptide(L)'
;NDSELLSVHKHWDWKAIVDEMLQPWQRIEQSQLDTAVATCNDNGTMYCQRIQIVDGSLYLTDYRAIFFDRHYAPARIMPILDTLRRHKLPNMDLVVAGNDEPRV
;
A
#
# COMPACT_ATOMS: atom_id res chain seq x y z
N ASN A 1 -13.50 21.41 -25.48
CA ASN A 1 -12.33 20.54 -25.68
C ASN A 1 -11.93 19.72 -24.46
N ASP A 2 -12.53 19.94 -23.29
CA ASP A 2 -12.26 19.12 -22.09
C ASP A 2 -12.71 17.66 -22.23
N SER A 3 -13.72 17.36 -23.06
CA SER A 3 -14.24 15.99 -23.21
C SER A 3 -13.31 15.05 -23.99
N GLU A 4 -12.41 15.57 -24.80
CA GLU A 4 -11.45 14.78 -25.59
C GLU A 4 -10.18 14.49 -24.78
N LEU A 5 -9.72 15.45 -23.96
CA LEU A 5 -8.68 15.20 -22.96
C LEU A 5 -9.14 14.18 -21.92
N LEU A 6 -10.36 14.33 -21.38
CA LEU A 6 -10.90 13.39 -20.39
C LEU A 6 -11.15 11.99 -20.97
N SER A 7 -11.49 11.87 -22.25
CA SER A 7 -11.67 10.56 -22.89
C SER A 7 -10.33 9.83 -23.07
N VAL A 8 -9.28 10.56 -23.44
CA VAL A 8 -7.91 10.01 -23.56
C VAL A 8 -7.36 9.62 -22.18
N HIS A 9 -7.65 10.38 -21.13
CA HIS A 9 -7.16 10.11 -19.78
C HIS A 9 -8.06 9.20 -18.94
N LYS A 10 -9.12 8.61 -19.50
CA LYS A 10 -10.04 7.77 -18.74
C LYS A 10 -9.37 6.55 -18.10
N HIS A 11 -8.27 6.05 -18.68
CA HIS A 11 -7.45 4.98 -18.10
C HIS A 11 -6.51 5.46 -16.98
N TRP A 12 -6.33 6.78 -16.82
CA TRP A 12 -5.63 7.40 -15.68
C TRP A 12 -6.59 7.74 -14.52
N ASP A 13 -7.87 7.39 -14.63
CA ASP A 13 -8.78 7.42 -13.49
C ASP A 13 -8.36 6.37 -12.45
N TRP A 14 -8.24 6.78 -11.18
CA TRP A 14 -7.72 5.90 -10.13
C TRP A 14 -8.57 4.63 -9.95
N LYS A 15 -9.88 4.70 -10.21
CA LYS A 15 -10.74 3.52 -10.14
C LYS A 15 -10.39 2.52 -11.23
N ALA A 16 -10.23 3.01 -12.47
CA ALA A 16 -9.84 2.16 -13.60
C ALA A 16 -8.48 1.50 -13.34
N ILE A 17 -7.50 2.24 -12.82
CA ILE A 17 -6.18 1.71 -12.46
C ILE A 17 -6.31 0.62 -11.39
N VAL A 18 -7.07 0.87 -10.31
CA VAL A 18 -7.27 -0.11 -9.24
C VAL A 18 -7.98 -1.38 -9.76
N ASP A 19 -9.03 -1.22 -10.57
CA ASP A 19 -9.77 -2.34 -11.15
C ASP A 19 -8.88 -3.21 -12.05
N GLU A 20 -8.00 -2.59 -12.84
CA GLU A 20 -7.03 -3.29 -13.70
C GLU A 20 -5.91 -3.95 -12.87
N MET A 21 -5.36 -3.26 -11.87
CA MET A 21 -4.28 -3.81 -11.04
C MET A 21 -4.75 -4.95 -10.14
N LEU A 22 -6.01 -4.91 -9.67
CA LEU A 22 -6.58 -5.95 -8.81
C LEU A 22 -7.19 -7.11 -9.60
N GLN A 23 -7.41 -6.97 -10.90
CA GLN A 23 -7.98 -8.01 -11.78
C GLN A 23 -7.30 -9.39 -11.62
N PRO A 24 -5.96 -9.49 -11.56
CA PRO A 24 -5.27 -10.77 -11.36
C PRO A 24 -5.48 -11.39 -9.96
N TRP A 25 -5.93 -10.61 -8.98
CA TRP A 25 -5.93 -10.96 -7.56
C TRP A 25 -7.35 -11.24 -7.04
N GLN A 26 -7.95 -12.34 -7.48
CA GLN A 26 -9.27 -12.77 -6.97
C GLN A 26 -9.26 -13.08 -5.46
N ARG A 27 -8.11 -13.50 -4.95
CA ARG A 27 -7.84 -13.76 -3.54
C ARG A 27 -6.36 -13.56 -3.26
N ILE A 28 -6.05 -13.08 -2.06
CA ILE A 28 -4.69 -13.02 -1.54
C ILE A 28 -4.58 -14.05 -0.41
N GLU A 29 -3.65 -14.99 -0.56
CA GLU A 29 -3.33 -16.01 0.44
C GLU A 29 -2.27 -15.50 1.42
N GLN A 30 -2.25 -16.06 2.63
CA GLN A 30 -1.28 -15.67 3.66
C GLN A 30 0.18 -15.83 3.18
N SER A 31 0.48 -16.89 2.43
CA SER A 31 1.84 -17.12 1.89
C SER A 31 2.30 -16.04 0.92
N GLN A 32 1.37 -15.37 0.22
CA GLN A 32 1.69 -14.25 -0.66
C GLN A 32 2.04 -13.00 0.15
N LEU A 33 1.33 -12.76 1.26
CA LEU A 33 1.68 -11.70 2.21
C LEU A 33 3.05 -11.96 2.85
N ASP A 34 3.30 -13.20 3.27
CA ASP A 34 4.58 -13.58 3.87
C ASP A 34 5.74 -13.40 2.87
N THR A 35 5.50 -13.75 1.59
CA THR A 35 6.46 -13.53 0.50
C THR A 35 6.70 -12.04 0.28
N ALA A 36 5.64 -11.21 0.26
CA ALA A 36 5.77 -9.77 0.11
C ALA A 36 6.63 -9.17 1.24
N VAL A 37 6.38 -9.53 2.49
CA VAL A 37 7.20 -9.11 3.64
C VAL A 37 8.65 -9.55 3.48
N ALA A 38 8.89 -10.79 3.03
CA ALA A 38 10.23 -11.32 2.81
C ALA A 38 10.99 -10.56 1.72
N THR A 39 10.34 -10.25 0.59
CA THR A 39 10.92 -9.45 -0.51
C THR A 39 11.30 -8.04 -0.05
N CYS A 40 10.61 -7.51 0.95
CA CYS A 40 10.85 -6.19 1.52
C CYS A 40 11.95 -6.13 2.58
N ASN A 41 12.47 -7.28 3.02
CA ASN A 41 13.54 -7.38 4.00
C ASN A 41 14.87 -7.65 3.28
N ASP A 42 15.61 -6.59 2.96
CA ASP A 42 16.91 -6.70 2.29
C ASP A 42 18.03 -6.31 3.25
N ASN A 43 18.93 -7.25 3.53
CA ASN A 43 20.09 -7.08 4.43
C ASN A 43 19.75 -6.44 5.79
N GLY A 44 18.63 -6.86 6.41
CA GLY A 44 18.18 -6.37 7.72
C GLY A 44 17.49 -5.01 7.68
N THR A 45 17.28 -4.46 6.48
CA THR A 45 16.57 -3.21 6.23
C THR A 45 15.17 -3.53 5.72
N MET A 46 14.15 -3.01 6.40
CA MET A 46 12.75 -3.23 6.03
C MET A 46 12.23 -2.04 5.22
N TYR A 47 11.93 -2.27 3.94
CA TYR A 47 11.49 -1.25 2.99
C TYR A 47 9.97 -1.17 2.86
N CYS A 48 9.22 -2.08 3.49
CA CYS A 48 7.77 -2.12 3.41
C CYS A 48 7.09 -2.02 4.77
N GLN A 49 5.99 -1.28 4.81
CA GLN A 49 5.14 -1.14 5.98
C GLN A 49 4.05 -2.20 5.94
N ARG A 50 3.98 -3.03 6.99
CA ARG A 50 2.85 -3.93 7.19
C ARG A 50 1.81 -3.28 8.11
N ILE A 51 0.59 -3.16 7.60
CA ILE A 51 -0.54 -2.49 8.24
C ILE A 51 -1.66 -3.51 8.39
N GLN A 52 -2.16 -3.67 9.61
CA GLN A 52 -3.27 -4.57 9.91
C GLN A 52 -4.46 -3.77 10.42
N ILE A 53 -5.64 -4.05 9.88
CA ILE A 53 -6.91 -3.51 10.35
C ILE A 53 -7.66 -4.67 10.99
N VAL A 54 -7.97 -4.53 12.28
CA VAL A 54 -8.69 -5.55 13.05
C VAL A 54 -9.76 -4.83 13.86
N ASP A 55 -11.02 -5.13 13.54
CA ASP A 55 -12.22 -4.61 14.19
C ASP A 55 -12.24 -3.08 14.29
N GLY A 56 -11.80 -2.42 13.22
CA GLY A 56 -11.72 -0.96 13.12
C GLY A 56 -10.49 -0.33 13.78
N SER A 57 -9.62 -1.12 14.41
CA SER A 57 -8.34 -0.67 14.93
C SER A 57 -7.22 -0.88 13.91
N LEU A 58 -6.33 0.10 13.79
CA LEU A 58 -5.19 0.07 12.88
C LEU A 58 -3.90 -0.23 13.65
N TYR A 59 -3.16 -1.25 13.21
CA TYR A 59 -1.91 -1.71 13.81
C TYR A 59 -0.77 -1.65 12.79
N LEU A 60 0.41 -1.22 13.24
CA LEU A 60 1.65 -1.24 12.46
C LEU A 60 2.53 -2.34 13.05
N THR A 61 2.81 -3.39 12.28
CA THR A 61 3.51 -4.56 12.82
C THR A 61 5.03 -4.50 12.65
N ASP A 62 5.54 -3.60 11.79
CA ASP A 62 6.98 -3.36 11.65
C ASP A 62 7.30 -1.87 11.71
N TYR A 63 7.67 -1.39 12.90
CA TYR A 63 7.99 0.02 13.13
C TYR A 63 9.25 0.47 12.37
N ARG A 64 10.15 -0.46 11.99
CA ARG A 64 11.42 -0.11 11.31
C ARG A 64 11.15 0.49 9.93
N ALA A 65 10.08 0.06 9.28
CA ALA A 65 9.64 0.56 7.98
C ALA A 65 9.10 2.00 8.02
N ILE A 66 8.67 2.48 9.20
CA ILE A 66 8.26 3.88 9.41
C ILE A 66 9.47 4.81 9.42
N PHE A 67 10.65 4.30 9.80
CA PHE A 67 11.89 5.07 9.93
C PHE A 67 12.94 4.72 8.87
N PHE A 68 12.57 3.89 7.90
CA PHE A 68 13.46 3.43 6.84
C PHE A 68 14.08 4.61 6.06
N ASP A 69 13.27 5.64 5.77
CA ASP A 69 13.74 6.91 5.21
C ASP A 69 13.73 8.00 6.29
N ARG A 70 14.85 8.15 6.99
CA ARG A 70 15.00 9.01 8.18
C ARG A 70 14.66 10.49 7.94
N HIS A 71 14.51 10.93 6.70
CA HIS A 71 14.24 12.33 6.34
C HIS A 71 12.86 12.55 5.71
N TYR A 72 12.29 11.54 5.02
CA TYR A 72 11.00 11.68 4.31
C TYR A 72 9.95 10.61 4.65
N ALA A 73 10.28 9.56 5.40
CA ALA A 73 9.37 8.43 5.63
C ALA A 73 8.02 8.83 6.24
N PRO A 74 7.91 9.76 7.22
CA PRO A 74 6.61 10.17 7.75
C PRO A 74 5.72 10.80 6.68
N ALA A 75 6.27 11.57 5.74
CA ALA A 75 5.49 12.23 4.70
C ALA A 75 4.84 11.23 3.72
N ARG A 76 5.44 10.04 3.55
CA ARG A 76 4.91 8.97 2.68
C ARG A 76 3.79 8.20 3.38
N ILE A 77 4.01 7.82 4.64
CA ILE A 77 3.10 6.90 5.35
C ILE A 77 2.00 7.62 6.13
N MET A 78 2.25 8.78 6.73
CA MET A 78 1.26 9.46 7.58
C MET A 78 -0.03 9.83 6.83
N PRO A 79 -0.01 10.27 5.56
CA PRO A 79 -1.24 10.50 4.81
C PRO A 79 -2.05 9.22 4.58
N ILE A 80 -1.37 8.08 4.33
CA ILE A 80 -2.02 6.78 4.18
C ILE A 80 -2.68 6.39 5.50
N LEU A 81 -1.95 6.45 6.62
CA LEU A 81 -2.49 6.11 7.94
C LEU A 81 -3.65 7.00 8.35
N ASP A 82 -3.55 8.30 8.10
CA ASP A 82 -4.63 9.25 8.39
C ASP A 82 -5.86 9.00 7.52
N THR A 83 -5.66 8.66 6.24
CA THR A 83 -6.76 8.25 5.36
C THR A 83 -7.43 6.98 5.86
N LEU A 84 -6.66 5.93 6.16
CA LEU A 84 -7.21 4.66 6.65
C LEU A 84 -7.97 4.85 7.97
N ARG A 85 -7.41 5.63 8.91
CA ARG A 85 -8.03 5.94 10.22
C ARG A 85 -9.37 6.67 10.10
N ARG A 86 -9.59 7.47 9.06
CA ARG A 86 -10.82 8.24 8.85
C ARG A 86 -11.98 7.41 8.27
N HIS A 87 -11.72 6.19 7.81
CA HIS A 87 -12.71 5.36 7.12
C HIS A 87 -13.03 4.10 7.93
N LYS A 88 -14.28 3.63 7.82
CA LYS A 88 -14.67 2.32 8.35
C LYS A 88 -14.23 1.25 7.35
N LEU A 89 -13.11 0.60 7.66
CA LEU A 89 -12.50 -0.42 6.81
C LEU A 89 -12.77 -1.83 7.35
N PRO A 90 -12.89 -2.84 6.46
CA PRO A 90 -12.97 -4.23 6.88
C PRO A 90 -11.64 -4.71 7.48
N ASN A 91 -11.67 -5.88 8.12
CA ASN A 91 -10.45 -6.53 8.58
C ASN A 91 -9.57 -6.86 7.36
N MET A 92 -8.31 -6.45 7.41
CA MET A 92 -7.41 -6.50 6.26
C MET A 92 -5.94 -6.49 6.71
N ASP A 93 -5.08 -7.13 5.93
CA ASP A 93 -3.63 -7.12 6.10
C ASP A 93 -3.00 -6.58 4.81
N LEU A 94 -2.18 -5.54 4.93
CA LEU A 94 -1.58 -4.80 3.83
C LEU A 94 -0.07 -4.76 3.99
N VAL A 95 0.65 -4.94 2.87
CA VAL A 95 2.09 -4.69 2.77
C VAL A 95 2.29 -3.58 1.75
N VAL A 96 2.84 -2.45 2.18
CA VAL A 96 3.03 -1.26 1.34
C VAL A 96 4.51 -1.00 1.19
N ALA A 97 5.01 -1.03 -0.04
CA ALA A 97 6.38 -0.65 -0.35
C ALA A 97 6.60 0.85 -0.10
N GLY A 98 7.61 1.17 0.70
CA GLY A 98 7.98 2.54 1.06
C GLY A 98 9.12 3.13 0.20
N ASN A 99 9.71 2.33 -0.68
CA ASN A 99 10.77 2.72 -1.61
C ASN A 99 10.20 3.14 -2.99
N ASP A 100 11.02 3.79 -3.81
CA ASP A 100 10.58 4.34 -5.10
C ASP A 100 10.44 3.27 -6.19
N GLU A 101 11.21 2.18 -6.09
CA GLU A 101 11.17 1.07 -7.05
C GLU A 101 10.04 0.09 -6.72
N PRO A 102 9.26 -0.37 -7.71
CA PRO A 102 8.24 -1.39 -7.48
C PRO A 102 8.88 -2.67 -6.93
N ARG A 103 8.21 -3.27 -5.96
CA ARG A 103 8.59 -4.54 -5.35
C ARG A 103 7.39 -5.48 -5.53
N VAL A 104 7.57 -6.49 -6.38
CA VAL A 104 6.56 -7.45 -6.87
C VAL A 104 5.68 -6.93 -8.00
#